data_AF-W4M0H4-F1
#
_entry.id   AF-W4M0H4-F1
#
_cell.length_a   1.000
_cell.length_b   1.000
_cell.length_c   1.000
_cell.angle_alpha   90.00
_cell.angle_beta   90.00
_cell.angle_gamma   90.00
#
_symmetry.space_group_name_H-M   'P 1'
#
loop_
_entity.id
_entity.type
_entity.pdbx_description
1 polymer ?
#
loop_
_entity_poly.entity_id
_entity_poly.type
_entity_poly.pdbx_seq_one_letter_code
_entity_poly.pdbx_strand_id
1 'polypeptide(L)' 'MTNCEDLSTQWTEVLVKRLDMYRTLRDTTVAKFGEAHFERWDRTYDFYVSLFVAGKLGGVRIVAQRSR' A
#
# COMPACT_ATOMS: atom_id res chain seq x y z
N MET A 1 10.30 8.61 -26.81
CA MET A 1 9.95 7.19 -26.56
C MET A 1 9.32 7.12 -25.17
N THR A 2 8.20 6.44 -25.01
CA THR A 2 7.53 6.28 -23.72
C THR A 2 7.74 4.85 -23.25
N ASN A 3 8.39 4.65 -22.10
CA ASN A 3 8.53 3.35 -21.45
C ASN A 3 7.40 3.20 -20.42
N CYS A 4 6.72 2.06 -20.45
CA CYS A 4 5.61 1.72 -19.55
C CYS A 4 5.90 0.36 -18.93
N GLU A 5 5.99 0.32 -17.60
CA GLU A 5 6.28 -0.91 -16.85
C GLU A 5 5.16 -1.14 -15.84
N ASP A 6 4.58 -2.34 -15.88
CA ASP A 6 3.66 -2.82 -14.86
C ASP A 6 4.44 -3.18 -13.59
N LEU A 7 4.08 -2.52 -12.49
CA LEU A 7 4.66 -2.72 -11.17
C LEU A 7 3.66 -3.31 -10.17
N SER A 8 2.53 -3.86 -10.65
CA SER A 8 1.43 -4.30 -9.79
C SER A 8 1.88 -5.36 -8.77
N THR A 9 2.75 -6.30 -9.16
CA THR A 9 3.33 -7.29 -8.26
C THR A 9 4.19 -6.65 -7.17
N GLN A 10 5.13 -5.77 -7.55
CA GLN A 10 6.01 -5.12 -6.58
C GLN A 10 5.22 -4.24 -5.60
N TRP A 11 4.21 -3.52 -6.09
CA TRP A 11 3.34 -2.72 -5.22
C TRP A 11 2.55 -3.59 -4.24
N THR A 12 2.01 -4.71 -4.71
CA THR A 12 1.28 -5.65 -3.85
C THR A 12 2.17 -6.17 -2.72
N GLU A 13 3.40 -6.60 -3.04
CA GLU A 13 4.35 -7.07 -2.03
C GLU A 13 4.72 -5.99 -1.00
N VAL A 14 4.97 -4.76 -1.45
CA VAL A 14 5.30 -3.64 -0.56
C VAL A 14 4.13 -3.33 0.38
N LEU A 15 2.90 -3.33 -0.14
CA LEU A 15 1.71 -3.00 0.64
C LEU A 15 1.37 -4.07 1.69
N VAL A 16 1.50 -5.36 1.35
CA VAL A 16 1.34 -6.45 2.31
C VAL A 16 2.37 -6.31 3.45
N LYS A 17 3.65 -6.15 3.12
CA LYS A 17 4.71 -5.96 4.14
C LYS A 17 4.48 -4.72 5.00
N ARG A 18 3.95 -3.64 4.41
CA ARG A 18 3.66 -2.40 5.13
C ARG A 18 2.47 -2.54 6.08
N LEU A 19 1.45 -3.33 5.72
CA LEU A 19 0.33 -3.66 6.60
C LEU A 19 0.80 -4.51 7.78
N ASP A 20 1.59 -5.55 7.53
CA ASP A 20 2.16 -6.38 8.59
C ASP A 20 2.99 -5.52 9.56
N MET A 21 3.87 -4.68 9.03
CA MET A 21 4.64 -3.73 9.82
C MET A 21 3.73 -2.80 10.64
N TYR A 22 2.68 -2.21 10.04
CA TYR A 22 1.74 -1.35 10.76
C TYR A 22 1.10 -2.07 11.95
N ARG A 23 0.71 -3.34 11.78
CA ARG A 23 0.14 -4.16 12.85
C ARG A 23 1.13 -4.41 13.99
N THR A 24 2.43 -4.54 13.70
CA THR A 24 3.45 -4.65 14.77
C THR A 24 3.57 -3.38 15.62
N LEU A 25 3.13 -2.23 15.11
CA LEU A 25 3.15 -0.94 15.83
C LEU A 25 1.90 -0.72 16.70
N ARG A 26 1.04 -1.73 16.87
CA ARG A 26 -0.22 -1.61 17.60
C ARG A 26 -0.04 -0.95 18.96
N ASP A 27 0.80 -1.49 19.82
CA ASP A 27 0.91 -1.02 21.22
C ASP A 27 1.32 0.46 21.29
N THR A 28 2.29 0.87 20.46
CA THR A 28 2.74 2.27 20.40
C THR A 28 1.67 3.19 19.80
N THR A 29 0.92 2.71 18.81
CA THR A 29 -0.16 3.48 18.16
C THR A 29 -1.35 3.64 19.11
N VAL A 30 -1.74 2.57 19.81
CA VAL A 30 -2.83 2.58 20.79
C VAL A 30 -2.47 3.45 21.99
N ALA A 31 -1.24 3.36 22.51
CA ALA A 31 -0.79 4.22 23.61
C ALA A 31 -0.85 5.71 23.25
N LYS A 32 -0.58 6.06 21.98
CA LYS A 32 -0.53 7.45 21.52
C LYS A 32 -1.89 7.99 21.04
N PHE A 33 -2.72 7.16 20.44
CA PHE A 33 -3.93 7.60 19.71
C PHE A 33 -5.22 6.86 20.10
N GLY A 34 -5.12 5.82 20.93
CA GLY A 34 -6.24 4.99 21.37
C GLY A 34 -6.59 3.84 20.42
N GLU A 35 -7.32 2.86 20.96
CA GLU A 35 -7.70 1.62 20.26
C GLU A 35 -8.56 1.91 19.02
N ALA A 36 -9.60 2.73 19.16
CA ALA A 36 -10.52 3.04 18.07
C ALA A 36 -9.81 3.68 16.86
N HIS A 37 -8.72 4.42 17.10
CA HIS A 37 -7.89 4.97 16.04
C HIS A 37 -7.13 3.87 15.31
N PHE A 38 -6.43 3.01 16.06
CA PHE A 38 -5.67 1.88 15.49
C PHE A 38 -6.58 0.98 14.65
N GLU A 39 -7.71 0.54 15.20
CA GLU A 39 -8.62 -0.35 14.48
C GLU A 39 -9.21 0.27 13.21
N ARG A 40 -9.56 1.55 13.25
CA ARG A 40 -10.09 2.24 12.06
C ARG A 40 -9.06 2.25 10.94
N TRP A 41 -7.80 2.54 11.27
CA TRP A 41 -6.73 2.55 10.30
C TRP A 41 -6.37 1.15 9.83
N ASP A 42 -6.28 0.16 10.72
CA ASP A 42 -6.03 -1.24 10.35
C ASP A 42 -7.07 -1.74 9.35
N ARG A 43 -8.37 -1.57 9.64
CA ARG A 43 -9.46 -1.97 8.72
C ARG A 43 -9.39 -1.25 7.37
N THR A 44 -9.12 0.05 7.39
CA THR A 44 -9.00 0.83 6.15
C THR A 44 -7.83 0.31 5.32
N TYR A 45 -6.71 0.01 5.97
CA TYR A 45 -5.50 -0.40 5.30
C TYR A 45 -5.62 -1.81 4.74
N ASP A 46 -6.17 -2.74 5.53
CA ASP A 46 -6.51 -4.10 5.12
C ASP A 46 -7.41 -4.12 3.89
N PHE A 47 -8.48 -3.30 3.89
CA PHE A 47 -9.35 -3.14 2.73
C PHE A 47 -8.57 -2.72 1.47
N TYR A 48 -7.72 -1.70 1.55
CA TYR A 48 -6.93 -1.26 0.40
C TYR A 48 -5.93 -2.32 -0.08
N VAL A 49 -5.20 -2.96 0.84
CA VAL A 49 -4.24 -4.03 0.49
C VAL A 49 -4.98 -5.20 -0.16
N SER A 50 -6.19 -5.55 0.30
CA SER A 50 -6.99 -6.63 -0.29
C SER A 50 -7.33 -6.38 -1.77
N LEU A 51 -7.49 -5.12 -2.18
CA LEU A 51 -7.73 -4.77 -3.58
C LEU A 51 -6.51 -5.03 -4.47
N PHE A 52 -5.29 -4.79 -3.97
CA PHE A 52 -4.06 -5.13 -4.68
C PHE A 52 -3.86 -6.64 -4.76
N VAL A 53 -4.05 -7.36 -3.64
CA VAL A 53 -3.96 -8.83 -3.61
C VAL A 53 -4.98 -9.48 -4.55
N ALA A 54 -6.19 -8.93 -4.66
CA ALA A 54 -7.22 -9.40 -5.57
C ALA A 54 -7.02 -8.98 -7.04
N GLY A 55 -5.94 -8.26 -7.37
CA GLY A 55 -5.68 -7.74 -8.71
C GLY A 55 -6.67 -6.68 -9.18
N LYS A 56 -7.45 -6.08 -8.26
CA LYS A 56 -8.39 -4.98 -8.55
C LYS A 56 -7.68 -3.63 -8.61
N LEU A 57 -6.53 -3.52 -7.95
CA LEU A 57 -5.61 -2.38 -8.03
C LEU A 57 -4.21 -2.87 -8.38
N GLY A 58 -3.42 -1.96 -8.95
CA GLY A 58 -2.06 -2.20 -9.38
C GLY A 58 -1.26 -0.90 -9.44
N GLY A 59 -0.09 -0.94 -10.06
CA GLY A 59 0.76 0.24 -10.21
C GLY A 59 1.53 0.21 -11.52
N VAL A 60 1.79 1.38 -12.08
CA VAL A 60 2.51 1.52 -13.36
C VAL A 60 3.58 2.59 -13.24
N ARG A 61 4.75 2.33 -13.84
CA ARG A 61 5.79 3.33 -14.04
C ARG A 61 5.79 3.76 -15.50
N ILE A 62 5.57 5.06 -15.73
CA ILE A 62 5.60 5.66 -17.06
C ILE A 62 6.77 6.64 -17.11
N VAL A 63 7.71 6.40 -18.03
CA VAL A 63 8.83 7.31 -18.30
C VAL A 63 8.65 7.85 -19.72
N ALA A 64 8.34 9.14 -19.83
CA ALA A 64 8.24 9.84 -21.11
C ALA A 64 9.40 10.82 -21.29
N GLN A 65 9.90 10.95 -22.51
CA GLN A 65 10.91 11.92 -22.89
C GLN A 65 10.34 12.89 -23.91
N ARG A 66 10.60 14.19 -23.73
CA ARG A 66 10.29 15.21 -24.73
C ARG A 66 11.22 15.05 -25.93
N SER A 67 10.66 15.07 -27.14
CA SER A 67 11.44 15.18 -28.38
C SER A 67 12.22 16.50 -28.38
N ARG A 68 13.52 16.41 -28.67
CA ARG A 68 14.35 17.60 -28.89
C ARG A 68 13.90 18.37 -30.12
#